data_AF-A0A8B6CDL1-F1
#
_entry.id   AF-A0A8B6CDL1-F1
#
_cell.length_a   1.000
_cell.length_b   1.000
_cell.length_c   1.000
_cell.angle_alpha   90.00
_cell.angle_beta   90.00
_cell.angle_gamma   90.00
#
_symmetry.space_group_name_H-M   'P 1'
#
loop_
_entity.id
_entity.type
_entity.pdbx_description
1 polymer ?
#
loop_
_entity_poly.entity_id
_entity_poly.type
_entity_poly.pdbx_seq_one_letter_code
_entity_poly.pdbx_strand_id
1 'polypeptide(L)'
;MSVDADHKRVTKKKRSTAKGRFHRIYGRLLEGIQDESGIIVVEKILQDLETAYTELEARHEVFLETFDSENEEDKPKINEYNHDLTGMYRELCKSRSLCENLRQKIKHEQDSKLKEQNSMKHAKKNKDTETFRVKKIRGSYFCWQYS
;
A
#
# COMPACT_ATOMS: atom_id res chain seq x y z
N MET A 1 21.29 -40.64 4.35
CA MET A 1 20.15 -40.95 5.26
C MET A 1 18.89 -40.53 4.52
N SER A 2 17.93 -41.43 4.25
CA SER A 2 16.69 -41.01 3.58
C SER A 2 15.91 -40.13 4.54
N VAL A 3 15.61 -38.88 4.14
CA VAL A 3 14.65 -38.04 4.87
C VAL A 3 13.35 -38.83 4.98
N ASP A 4 12.86 -39.00 6.19
CA ASP A 4 11.66 -39.79 6.46
C ASP A 4 10.51 -39.30 5.55
N ALA A 5 9.89 -40.20 4.80
CA ALA A 5 8.89 -39.83 3.79
C ALA A 5 7.72 -39.04 4.42
N ASP A 6 7.45 -39.33 5.70
CA ASP A 6 6.49 -38.59 6.51
C ASP A 6 6.90 -37.15 6.79
N HIS A 7 8.19 -36.90 7.04
CA HIS A 7 8.72 -35.55 7.24
C HIS A 7 8.53 -34.69 5.99
N LYS A 8 8.91 -35.22 4.82
CA LYS A 8 8.74 -34.53 3.52
C LYS A 8 7.28 -34.22 3.20
N ARG A 9 6.36 -35.14 3.53
CA ARG A 9 4.92 -34.92 3.38
C ARG A 9 4.40 -33.80 4.28
N VAL A 10 4.84 -33.78 5.55
CA VAL A 10 4.40 -32.77 6.53
C VAL A 10 4.91 -31.37 6.17
N THR A 11 6.19 -31.23 5.80
CA THR A 11 6.78 -29.94 5.40
C THR A 11 6.13 -29.41 4.12
N LYS A 12 5.88 -30.27 3.12
CA LYS A 12 5.12 -29.93 1.91
C LYS A 12 3.73 -29.36 2.24
N LYS A 13 3.00 -30.03 3.14
CA LYS A 13 1.67 -29.60 3.56
C LYS A 13 1.72 -28.24 4.25
N LYS A 14 2.68 -28.02 5.16
CA LYS A 14 2.86 -26.72 5.84
C LYS A 14 3.13 -25.58 4.84
N ARG A 15 4.03 -25.79 3.87
CA ARG A 15 4.29 -24.83 2.77
C ARG A 15 3.03 -24.54 1.97
N SER A 16 2.29 -25.58 1.56
CA SER A 16 1.06 -25.43 0.79
C SER A 16 -0.01 -24.63 1.55
N THR A 17 -0.17 -24.87 2.85
CA THR A 17 -1.08 -24.08 3.71
C THR A 17 -0.66 -22.62 3.78
N ALA A 18 0.63 -22.33 3.98
CA ALA A 18 1.16 -20.96 4.01
C ALA A 18 0.95 -20.25 2.66
N LYS A 19 1.19 -20.95 1.54
CA LYS A 19 0.91 -20.44 0.19
C LYS A 19 -0.56 -20.08 0.01
N GLY A 20 -1.46 -20.98 0.44
CA GLY A 20 -2.90 -20.72 0.40
C GLY A 20 -3.30 -19.51 1.25
N ARG A 21 -2.66 -19.30 2.40
CA ARG A 21 -2.88 -18.11 3.24
C ARG A 21 -2.42 -16.84 2.52
N PHE A 22 -1.23 -16.83 1.93
CA PHE A 22 -0.72 -15.72 1.13
C PHE A 22 -1.71 -15.32 0.04
N HIS A 23 -2.16 -16.26 -0.81
CA HIS A 23 -3.09 -15.95 -1.90
C HIS A 23 -4.45 -15.42 -1.42
N ARG A 24 -4.98 -15.92 -0.30
CA ARG A 24 -6.23 -15.39 0.26
C ARG A 24 -6.07 -13.93 0.69
N ILE A 25 -4.95 -13.58 1.33
CA ILE A 25 -4.69 -12.20 1.74
C ILE A 25 -4.44 -11.33 0.52
N TYR A 26 -3.70 -11.82 -0.48
CA TYR A 26 -3.45 -11.12 -1.72
C TYR A 26 -4.75 -10.78 -2.46
N GLY A 27 -5.68 -11.74 -2.58
CA GLY A 27 -7.01 -11.50 -3.15
C GLY A 27 -7.76 -10.39 -2.41
N ARG A 28 -7.80 -10.45 -1.06
CA ARG A 28 -8.44 -9.41 -0.24
C ARG A 28 -7.77 -8.04 -0.38
N LEU A 29 -6.46 -7.98 -0.61
CA LEU A 29 -5.76 -6.72 -0.87
C LEU A 29 -6.23 -6.11 -2.18
N LEU A 30 -6.29 -6.92 -3.25
CA LEU A 30 -6.73 -6.45 -4.56
C LEU A 30 -8.19 -5.98 -4.52
N GLU A 31 -9.07 -6.72 -3.85
CA GLU A 31 -10.45 -6.31 -3.59
C GLU A 31 -10.50 -4.97 -2.83
N GLY A 32 -9.74 -4.85 -1.73
CA GLY A 32 -9.68 -3.61 -0.95
C GLY A 32 -9.19 -2.41 -1.76
N ILE A 33 -8.23 -2.60 -2.67
CA ILE A 33 -7.75 -1.56 -3.58
C ILE A 33 -8.83 -1.18 -4.60
N GLN A 34 -9.54 -2.17 -5.15
CA GLN A 34 -10.57 -1.97 -6.16
C GLN A 34 -11.81 -1.28 -5.59
N ASP A 35 -12.22 -1.65 -4.38
CA ASP A 35 -13.38 -1.07 -3.68
C ASP A 35 -13.07 0.29 -3.04
N GLU A 36 -11.88 0.85 -3.31
CA GLU A 36 -11.38 2.09 -2.70
C GLU A 36 -11.51 2.07 -1.16
N SER A 37 -11.30 0.89 -0.57
CA SER A 37 -11.24 0.75 0.88
C SER A 37 -10.18 1.73 1.39
N GLY A 38 -10.54 2.58 2.34
CA GLY A 38 -9.66 3.65 2.80
C GLY A 38 -8.24 3.17 3.08
N ILE A 39 -7.23 3.98 2.73
CA ILE A 39 -5.81 3.58 2.68
C ILE A 39 -5.31 2.85 3.93
N ILE A 40 -5.81 3.21 5.12
CA ILE A 40 -5.47 2.57 6.39
C ILE A 40 -5.79 1.07 6.37
N VAL A 41 -6.94 0.70 5.79
CA VAL A 41 -7.37 -0.70 5.67
C VAL A 41 -6.47 -1.44 4.70
N VAL A 42 -6.19 -0.85 3.53
CA VAL A 42 -5.32 -1.44 2.50
C VAL A 42 -3.91 -1.65 3.04
N GLU A 43 -3.35 -0.70 3.77
CA GLU A 43 -2.02 -0.82 4.40
C GLU A 43 -1.97 -1.93 5.44
N LYS A 44 -3.03 -2.08 6.24
CA LYS A 44 -3.12 -3.19 7.20
C LYS A 44 -3.15 -4.54 6.49
N ILE A 45 -3.91 -4.66 5.40
CA ILE A 45 -3.94 -5.89 4.60
C ILE A 45 -2.57 -6.15 3.94
N LEU A 46 -1.86 -5.11 3.50
CA LEU A 46 -0.49 -5.25 2.98
C LEU A 46 0.45 -5.77 4.06
N GLN A 47 0.37 -5.27 5.29
CA GLN A 47 1.17 -5.76 6.41
C GLN A 47 0.87 -7.24 6.73
N ASP A 48 -0.40 -7.63 6.68
CA ASP A 48 -0.80 -9.04 6.81
C ASP A 48 -0.22 -9.90 5.67
N LEU A 49 -0.18 -9.36 4.45
CA LEU A 49 0.40 -10.03 3.28
C LEU A 49 1.91 -10.24 3.42
N GLU A 50 2.63 -9.21 3.89
CA GLU A 50 4.07 -9.28 4.18
C GLU A 50 4.37 -10.34 5.23
N THR A 51 3.60 -10.35 6.32
CA THR A 51 3.73 -11.35 7.37
C THR A 51 3.49 -12.76 6.83
N ALA A 52 2.48 -12.94 5.98
CA ALA A 52 2.19 -14.22 5.36
C ALA A 52 3.28 -14.66 4.36
N TYR A 53 3.92 -13.73 3.66
CA TYR A 53 5.05 -14.02 2.79
C TYR A 53 6.27 -14.49 3.61
N THR A 54 6.62 -13.80 4.70
CA THR A 54 7.72 -14.22 5.58
C THR A 54 7.46 -15.61 6.18
N GLU A 55 6.21 -15.89 6.57
CA GLU A 55 5.85 -17.25 7.01
C GLU A 55 6.03 -18.27 5.86
N LEU A 56 5.57 -17.96 4.66
CA LEU A 56 5.73 -18.83 3.49
C LEU A 56 7.20 -19.10 3.18
N GLU A 57 8.05 -18.08 3.19
CA GLU A 57 9.50 -18.17 2.96
C GLU A 57 10.16 -19.10 3.98
N ALA A 58 9.90 -18.89 5.28
CA ALA A 58 10.44 -19.78 6.32
C ALA A 58 9.97 -21.23 6.17
N ARG A 59 8.70 -21.46 5.79
CA ARG A 59 8.18 -22.82 5.50
C ARG A 59 8.75 -23.40 4.21
N HIS A 60 9.13 -22.55 3.26
CA HIS A 60 9.72 -22.94 2.00
C HIS A 60 11.12 -23.48 2.20
N GLU A 61 11.95 -22.77 2.95
CA GLU A 61 13.33 -23.18 3.28
C GLU A 61 13.33 -24.56 3.95
N VAL A 62 12.54 -24.73 5.01
CA VAL A 62 12.40 -26.02 5.72
C VAL A 62 11.90 -27.15 4.80
N PHE A 63 11.08 -26.83 3.79
CA PHE A 63 10.65 -27.83 2.81
C PHE A 63 11.77 -28.20 1.83
N LEU A 64 12.57 -27.23 1.38
CA LEU A 64 13.69 -27.48 0.48
C LEU A 64 14.80 -28.31 1.13
N GLU A 65 15.00 -28.17 2.44
CA GLU A 65 15.92 -29.03 3.22
C GLU A 65 15.57 -30.53 3.14
N THR A 66 14.34 -30.88 2.72
CA THR A 66 13.93 -32.29 2.50
C THR A 66 14.32 -32.87 1.15
N PHE A 67 14.95 -32.06 0.30
CA PHE A 67 15.49 -32.48 -0.99
C PHE A 67 17.00 -32.58 -0.89
N ASP A 68 17.57 -33.53 -1.64
CA ASP A 68 19.01 -33.62 -1.80
C ASP A 68 19.41 -32.72 -2.98
N SER A 69 20.14 -31.63 -2.70
CA SER A 69 20.57 -30.68 -3.72
C SER A 69 21.64 -31.23 -4.66
N GLU A 70 22.32 -32.32 -4.27
CA GLU A 70 23.31 -33.00 -5.09
C GLU A 70 22.66 -34.06 -5.99
N ASN A 71 21.43 -34.48 -5.68
CA ASN A 71 20.66 -35.43 -6.47
C ASN A 71 20.05 -34.77 -7.72
N GLU A 72 20.43 -35.26 -8.92
CA GLU A 72 19.95 -34.77 -10.22
C GLU A 72 18.42 -34.85 -10.39
N GLU A 73 17.74 -35.79 -9.72
CA GLU A 73 16.27 -35.91 -9.79
C GLU A 73 15.54 -34.85 -8.96
N ASP A 74 16.18 -34.31 -7.93
CA ASP A 74 15.58 -33.36 -7.00
C ASP A 74 15.86 -31.91 -7.41
N LYS A 75 16.99 -31.63 -8.08
CA LYS A 75 17.32 -30.31 -8.68
C LYS A 75 16.17 -29.66 -9.48
N PRO A 76 15.52 -30.34 -10.45
CA PRO A 76 14.44 -29.71 -11.21
C PRO A 76 13.24 -29.35 -10.33
N LYS A 77 12.93 -30.16 -9.31
CA LYS A 77 11.84 -29.88 -8.37
C LYS A 77 12.17 -28.68 -7.49
N ILE A 78 13.39 -28.60 -6.96
CA ILE A 78 13.87 -27.45 -6.19
C ILE A 78 13.73 -26.16 -7.01
N ASN A 79 14.16 -26.19 -8.27
CA ASN A 79 14.04 -25.04 -9.18
C ASN A 79 12.58 -24.62 -9.41
N GLU A 80 11.67 -25.58 -9.61
CA GLU A 80 10.24 -25.30 -9.75
C GLU A 80 9.67 -24.61 -8.50
N TYR A 81 9.98 -25.13 -7.31
CA TYR A 81 9.51 -24.53 -6.07
C TYR A 81 10.10 -23.13 -5.85
N ASN A 82 11.40 -22.92 -6.12
CA ASN A 82 12.03 -21.60 -6.04
C ASN A 82 11.42 -20.61 -7.01
N HIS A 83 11.10 -21.05 -8.24
CA HIS A 83 10.41 -20.23 -9.21
C HIS A 83 9.01 -19.81 -8.72
N ASP A 84 8.27 -20.74 -8.12
CA ASP A 84 6.96 -20.47 -7.50
C ASP A 84 7.07 -19.43 -6.39
N LEU A 85 8.05 -19.55 -5.48
CA LEU A 85 8.28 -18.56 -4.41
C LEU A 85 8.64 -17.19 -4.99
N THR A 86 9.49 -17.15 -6.02
CA THR A 86 9.85 -15.92 -6.73
C THR A 86 8.62 -15.24 -7.34
N GLY A 87 7.67 -16.03 -7.87
CA GLY A 87 6.38 -15.53 -8.35
C GLY A 87 5.61 -14.77 -7.26
N MET A 88 5.48 -15.39 -6.07
CA MET A 88 4.81 -14.77 -4.91
C MET A 88 5.52 -13.48 -4.46
N TYR A 89 6.86 -13.48 -4.46
CA TYR A 89 7.62 -12.28 -4.11
C TYR A 89 7.34 -11.12 -5.08
N ARG A 90 7.25 -11.40 -6.38
CA ARG A 90 6.88 -10.39 -7.38
C ARG A 90 5.48 -9.82 -7.14
N GLU A 91 4.52 -10.66 -6.75
CA GLU A 91 3.18 -10.22 -6.37
C GLU A 91 3.20 -9.30 -5.14
N LEU A 92 4.01 -9.62 -4.14
CA LEU A 92 4.23 -8.77 -2.98
C LEU A 92 4.84 -7.40 -3.38
N CYS A 93 5.88 -7.40 -4.21
CA CYS A 93 6.49 -6.17 -4.71
C CYS A 93 5.48 -5.28 -5.45
N LYS A 94 4.67 -5.86 -6.33
CA LYS A 94 3.60 -5.13 -7.03
C LYS A 94 2.60 -4.54 -6.04
N SER A 95 2.22 -5.31 -5.02
CA SER A 95 1.30 -4.87 -3.96
C SER A 95 1.83 -3.66 -3.19
N ARG A 96 3.12 -3.68 -2.83
CA ARG A 96 3.81 -2.54 -2.19
C ARG A 96 3.77 -1.30 -3.07
N SER A 97 4.08 -1.43 -4.36
CA SER A 97 4.01 -0.33 -5.31
C SER A 97 2.60 0.24 -5.47
N LEU A 98 1.57 -0.62 -5.50
CA LEU A 98 0.18 -0.17 -5.58
C LEU A 98 -0.24 0.64 -4.35
N CYS A 99 0.11 0.17 -3.15
CA CYS A 99 -0.18 0.89 -1.92
C CYS A 99 0.53 2.25 -1.87
N GLU A 100 1.79 2.31 -2.28
CA GLU A 100 2.54 3.56 -2.36
C GLU A 100 1.93 4.54 -3.36
N ASN A 101 1.50 4.07 -4.53
CA ASN A 101 0.79 4.90 -5.50
C ASN A 101 -0.52 5.47 -4.93
N LEU A 102 -1.27 4.67 -4.16
CA LEU A 102 -2.49 5.13 -3.48
C LEU A 102 -2.18 6.20 -2.43
N ARG A 103 -1.14 6.00 -1.61
CA ARG A 103 -0.68 7.01 -0.64
C ARG A 103 -0.37 8.34 -1.32
N GLN A 104 0.36 8.30 -2.43
CA GLN A 104 0.74 9.50 -3.18
C GLN A 104 -0.47 10.21 -3.79
N LYS A 105 -1.44 9.47 -4.35
CA LYS A 105 -2.69 10.04 -4.86
C LYS A 105 -3.46 10.78 -3.76
N ILE A 106 -3.64 10.16 -2.60
CA ILE A 106 -4.35 10.76 -1.46
C ILE A 106 -3.65 12.04 -0.99
N LYS A 107 -2.32 12.01 -0.89
CA LYS A 107 -1.54 13.20 -0.52
C LYS A 107 -1.73 14.34 -1.53
N HIS A 108 -1.66 14.04 -2.82
CA HIS A 108 -1.85 15.03 -3.88
C HIS A 108 -3.27 15.65 -3.86
N GLU A 109 -4.30 14.84 -3.60
CA GLU A 109 -5.66 15.34 -3.43
C GLU A 109 -5.84 16.23 -2.20
N GLN A 110 -5.18 15.90 -1.08
CA GLN A 110 -5.21 16.75 0.11
C GLN A 110 -4.50 18.09 -0.12
N ASP A 111 -3.32 18.06 -0.75
CA ASP A 111 -2.54 19.26 -1.06
C ASP A 111 -3.27 20.19 -2.04
N SER A 112 -3.98 19.64 -3.03
CA SER A 112 -4.80 20.41 -3.97
C SER A 112 -6.01 21.05 -3.29
N LYS A 113 -6.73 20.30 -2.44
CA LYS A 113 -7.85 20.83 -1.62
C LYS A 113 -7.41 21.96 -0.68
N LEU A 114 -6.23 21.84 -0.07
CA LEU A 114 -5.63 22.89 0.78
C LEU A 114 -5.32 24.17 0.00
N LYS A 115 -4.76 24.05 -1.22
CA LYS A 115 -4.49 25.20 -2.09
C LYS A 115 -5.76 25.93 -2.51
N GLU A 116 -6.81 25.19 -2.85
CA GLU A 116 -8.10 25.76 -3.24
C GLU A 116 -8.77 26.52 -2.08
N GLN A 117 -8.78 25.93 -0.88
CA GLN A 117 -9.32 26.61 0.32
C GLN A 117 -8.55 27.89 0.67
N ASN A 118 -7.22 27.88 0.54
CA ASN A 118 -6.39 29.05 0.80
C ASN A 118 -6.63 30.15 -0.25
N SER A 119 -6.80 29.79 -1.53
CA SER A 119 -7.16 30.72 -2.60
C SER A 119 -8.51 31.40 -2.35
N MET A 120 -9.53 30.63 -1.96
CA MET A 120 -10.86 31.18 -1.63
C MET A 120 -10.84 32.12 -0.40
N LYS A 121 -10.04 31.81 0.62
CA LYS A 121 -9.86 32.71 1.79
C LYS A 121 -9.20 34.03 1.41
N HIS A 122 -8.24 34.04 0.48
CA HIS A 122 -7.62 35.26 -0.03
C HIS A 122 -8.57 36.09 -0.91
N ALA A 123 -9.37 35.44 -1.76
CA ALA A 123 -10.39 36.12 -2.56
C ALA A 123 -11.46 36.80 -1.69
N LYS A 124 -11.80 36.21 -0.53
CA LYS A 124 -12.76 36.81 0.43
C LYS A 124 -12.17 38.02 1.16
N LYS A 125 -10.89 37.96 1.58
CA LYS A 125 -10.21 39.11 2.22
C LYS A 125 -10.02 40.32 1.28
N ASN A 126 -9.90 40.11 -0.03
CA ASN A 126 -9.78 41.22 -0.99
C ASN A 126 -11.11 41.95 -1.25
N LYS A 127 -12.26 41.31 -1.06
CA LYS A 127 -13.57 41.98 -1.15
C LYS A 127 -13.85 42.86 0.07
N ASP A 128 -13.31 42.51 1.23
CA ASP A 128 -13.52 43.26 2.47
C ASP A 128 -12.55 44.46 2.62
N THR A 129 -11.50 44.56 1.79
CA THR A 129 -10.53 45.67 1.80
C THR A 129 -10.74 46.69 0.68
N GLU A 130 -11.72 46.50 -0.20
CA GLU A 130 -11.97 47.39 -1.35
C GLU A 130 -12.97 48.54 -1.07
N THR A 131 -13.30 48.84 0.19
CA THR A 131 -14.23 49.94 0.56
C THR A 131 -13.65 51.12 1.33
N PHE A 132 -12.33 51.26 1.46
CA PHE A 132 -11.76 52.51 2.02
C PHE A 132 -10.68 53.12 1.12
N ARG A 133 -11.11 53.74 0.02
CA ARG A 133 -10.34 54.83 -0.60
C ARG A 133 -10.57 56.12 0.19
N VAL A 134 -9.74 56.35 1.21
CA VAL A 134 -9.65 57.66 1.86
C VAL A 134 -8.94 58.63 0.91
N LYS A 135 -9.71 59.41 0.14
CA LYS A 135 -9.18 60.62 -0.50
C LYS A 135 -9.01 61.68 0.59
N LYS A 136 -7.77 61.98 0.94
CA LYS A 136 -7.43 63.10 1.82
C LYS A 136 -7.70 64.40 1.08
N ILE A 137 -8.89 64.96 1.24
CA ILE A 137 -9.18 66.34 0.89
C ILE A 137 -8.98 67.17 2.15
N ARG A 138 -8.24 68.27 2.00
CA ARG A 138 -7.83 69.20 3.06
C ARG A 138 -8.97 69.47 4.07
N GLY A 139 -8.79 69.00 5.31
CA GLY A 139 -9.24 69.72 6.50
C GLY A 139 -10.68 69.56 7.00
N SER A 140 -11.46 68.54 6.63
CA SER A 140 -12.71 68.25 7.35
C SER A 140 -13.19 66.81 7.16
N TYR A 141 -13.51 66.12 8.26
CA TYR A 141 -14.13 64.80 8.26
C TYR A 141 -15.65 64.96 8.13
N PHE A 142 -16.23 64.50 7.03
CA PHE A 142 -17.68 64.34 6.89
C PHE A 142 -17.99 62.87 6.62
N CYS A 143 -18.74 62.24 7.53
CA CYS A 143 -19.26 60.88 7.38
C CYS A 143 -20.69 60.99 6.85
N TRP A 144 -20.98 60.39 5.69
CA TRP A 144 -22.35 60.20 5.21
C TRP A 144 -22.69 58.71 5.26
N GLN A 145 -23.66 58.34 6.09
CA GLN A 145 -24.38 57.07 5.99
C GLN A 145 -25.45 57.22 4.90
N TYR A 146 -25.42 56.36 3.89
CA TYR A 146 -26.59 56.13 3.05
C TYR A 146 -27.37 54.95 3.64
N SER A 147 -28.66 55.18 3.95
CA SER A 147 -29.66 54.13 4.22
C SER A 147 -30.21 53.58 2.91
#